data_AF-A0A270BFK1-F1
#
_entry.id   AF-A0A270BFK1-F1
#
_cell.length_a   1.000
_cell.length_b   1.000
_cell.length_c   1.000
_cell.angle_alpha   90.00
_cell.angle_beta   90.00
_cell.angle_gamma   90.00
#
_symmetry.space_group_name_H-M   'P 1'
#
loop_
_entity.id
_entity.type
_entity.pdbx_description
1 polymer ?
#
loop_
_entity_poly.entity_id
_entity_poly.type
_entity_poly.pdbx_seq_one_letter_code
_entity_poly.pdbx_strand_id
1 'polypeptide(L)'
;MSKPHPTQTGLSRRTALAGVLALAGSAAPALAASATPDDAELLRVVKAGLEADTAFCQLSEAWSHTVDIPPHVEAQELALVDALSDKWDEAGNLQAHTLAGLQAKARLALTAMPLNRNGTVSPGAPEYLAWSLCRDLLGVAA
;
A
#
# COMPACT_ATOMS: atom_id res chain seq x y z
N MET A 1 -37.42 -46.05 -19.76
CA MET A 1 -38.07 -46.31 -21.06
C MET A 1 -38.89 -45.08 -21.46
N SER A 2 -39.14 -44.94 -22.76
CA SER A 2 -39.27 -43.71 -23.55
C SER A 2 -40.57 -42.90 -23.42
N LYS A 3 -40.50 -41.62 -23.87
CA LYS A 3 -41.58 -40.59 -24.01
C LYS A 3 -42.67 -40.97 -25.05
N PRO A 4 -43.83 -40.27 -25.14
CA PRO A 4 -43.94 -39.02 -25.94
C PRO A 4 -44.95 -37.94 -25.43
N HIS A 5 -44.81 -36.73 -26.00
CA HIS A 5 -45.70 -35.55 -26.00
C HIS A 5 -46.87 -35.69 -26.99
N PRO A 6 -47.95 -34.87 -26.92
CA PRO A 6 -48.11 -33.80 -27.93
C PRO A 6 -48.89 -32.50 -27.53
N THR A 7 -48.37 -31.37 -28.03
CA THR A 7 -48.98 -30.15 -28.65
C THR A 7 -50.11 -29.27 -28.04
N GLN A 8 -49.71 -28.01 -27.76
CA GLN A 8 -50.19 -26.70 -28.27
C GLN A 8 -51.57 -26.08 -27.93
N THR A 9 -51.50 -24.72 -27.88
CA THR A 9 -52.52 -23.64 -27.88
C THR A 9 -53.00 -23.21 -26.47
N GLY A 10 -53.00 -21.94 -26.07
CA GLY A 10 -52.60 -20.69 -26.72
C GLY A 10 -52.81 -19.52 -25.74
N LEU A 11 -52.05 -18.44 -25.96
CA LEU A 11 -52.37 -17.04 -25.65
C LEU A 11 -53.18 -16.74 -24.38
N SER A 12 -52.52 -16.20 -23.35
CA SER A 12 -53.19 -15.31 -22.40
C SER A 12 -52.40 -14.02 -22.15
N ARG A 13 -52.95 -12.95 -22.74
CA ARG A 13 -52.98 -11.55 -22.28
C ARG A 13 -51.71 -10.71 -22.44
N ARG A 14 -51.37 -10.43 -23.71
CA ARG A 14 -50.89 -9.10 -24.11
C ARG A 14 -52.09 -8.26 -24.54
N THR A 15 -52.46 -7.25 -23.73
CA THR A 15 -53.05 -5.93 -24.05
C THR A 15 -53.61 -5.38 -22.73
N ALA A 16 -53.16 -4.26 -22.17
CA ALA A 16 -53.05 -2.97 -22.83
C ALA A 16 -51.79 -2.19 -22.38
N LEU A 17 -50.95 -1.87 -23.35
CA LEU A 17 -50.14 -0.65 -23.37
C LEU A 17 -51.04 0.49 -23.85
N ALA A 18 -51.16 1.57 -23.06
CA ALA A 18 -51.49 2.94 -23.50
C ALA A 18 -51.66 3.81 -22.24
N GLY A 19 -50.60 4.43 -21.73
CA GLY A 19 -50.27 5.84 -22.02
C GLY A 19 -49.84 6.46 -20.68
N VAL A 20 -48.92 7.41 -20.57
CA VAL A 20 -48.40 8.40 -21.51
C VAL A 20 -46.95 8.71 -21.10
N LEU A 21 -46.06 8.71 -22.10
CA LEU A 21 -44.75 9.35 -22.06
C LEU A 21 -44.92 10.87 -21.97
N ALA A 22 -44.37 11.50 -20.93
CA ALA A 22 -43.86 12.89 -20.90
C ALA A 22 -43.49 13.25 -19.44
N LEU A 23 -42.34 13.83 -19.08
CA LEU A 23 -41.22 14.40 -19.81
C LEU A 23 -40.06 14.62 -18.81
N ALA A 24 -38.82 14.39 -19.29
CA ALA A 24 -37.59 15.08 -18.91
C ALA A 24 -37.01 14.93 -17.48
N GLY A 25 -36.08 13.98 -17.35
CA GLY A 25 -35.08 13.96 -16.30
C GLY A 25 -34.17 12.76 -16.50
N SER A 26 -33.14 12.92 -17.34
CA SER A 26 -32.15 11.89 -17.67
C SER A 26 -31.41 11.40 -16.42
N ALA A 27 -31.94 10.38 -15.74
CA ALA A 27 -31.13 9.59 -14.83
C ALA A 27 -30.39 8.55 -15.67
N ALA A 28 -29.28 8.98 -16.26
CA ALA A 28 -28.26 8.03 -16.69
C ALA A 28 -27.96 7.11 -15.51
N PRO A 29 -27.81 5.78 -15.70
CA PRO A 29 -27.28 4.95 -14.64
C PRO A 29 -25.92 5.56 -14.30
N ALA A 30 -25.81 6.14 -13.10
CA ALA A 30 -24.54 6.61 -12.60
C ALA A 30 -23.66 5.36 -12.58
N LEU A 31 -22.79 5.25 -13.58
CA LEU A 31 -21.62 4.40 -13.54
C LEU A 31 -20.95 4.79 -12.23
N ALA A 32 -21.11 3.95 -11.21
CA ALA A 32 -20.33 4.06 -10.00
C ALA A 32 -18.89 4.03 -10.49
N ALA A 33 -18.25 5.20 -10.50
CA ALA A 33 -16.85 5.30 -10.85
C ALA A 33 -16.15 4.34 -9.90
N SER A 34 -15.49 3.32 -10.44
CA SER A 34 -14.58 2.49 -9.67
C SER A 34 -13.63 3.48 -9.01
N ALA A 35 -13.73 3.67 -7.70
CA ALA A 35 -12.77 4.46 -6.97
C ALA A 35 -11.41 3.84 -7.30
N THR A 36 -10.52 4.61 -7.92
CA THR A 36 -9.17 4.15 -8.17
C THR A 36 -8.61 3.79 -6.79
N PRO A 37 -8.12 2.55 -6.59
CA PRO A 37 -7.48 2.21 -5.33
C PRO A 37 -6.36 3.23 -5.08
N ASP A 38 -6.44 3.95 -3.97
CA ASP A 38 -5.45 4.95 -3.56
C ASP A 38 -4.61 4.39 -2.42
N ASP A 39 -3.34 4.75 -2.40
CA ASP A 39 -2.35 4.32 -1.42
C ASP A 39 -2.25 5.30 -0.23
N ALA A 40 -3.21 6.20 -0.04
CA ALA A 40 -3.16 7.22 1.01
C ALA A 40 -2.79 6.69 2.40
N GLU A 41 -3.37 5.55 2.80
CA GLU A 41 -3.06 4.91 4.08
C GLU A 41 -1.64 4.35 4.11
N LEU A 42 -1.20 3.68 3.04
CA LEU A 42 0.17 3.19 2.91
C LEU A 42 1.18 4.34 2.97
N LEU A 43 0.91 5.44 2.26
CA LEU A 43 1.77 6.62 2.25
C LEU A 43 1.86 7.26 3.64
N ARG A 44 0.75 7.29 4.39
CA ARG A 44 0.71 7.78 5.77
C ARG A 44 1.56 6.92 6.70
N VAL A 45 1.43 5.59 6.61
CA VAL A 45 2.21 4.63 7.41
C VAL A 45 3.70 4.75 7.09
N VAL A 46 4.06 4.75 5.80
CA VAL A 46 5.45 4.91 5.37
C VAL A 46 6.04 6.21 5.88
N LYS A 47 5.31 7.32 5.76
CA LYS A 47 5.77 8.62 6.26
C LYS A 47 6.09 8.56 7.74
N ALA A 48 5.22 7.97 8.56
CA ALA A 48 5.46 7.83 10.00
C ALA A 48 6.70 6.96 10.30
N GLY A 49 6.92 5.90 9.53
CA GLY A 49 8.14 5.08 9.66
C GLY A 49 9.41 5.87 9.33
N LEU A 50 9.42 6.62 8.23
CA LEU A 50 10.58 7.45 7.85
C LEU A 50 10.85 8.58 8.85
N GLU A 51 9.81 9.12 9.49
CA GLU A 51 9.95 10.10 10.59
C GLU A 51 10.60 9.46 11.83
N ALA A 52 10.23 8.22 12.18
CA ALA A 52 10.85 7.47 13.28
C ALA A 52 12.33 7.14 12.99
N ASP A 53 12.65 6.67 11.78
CA ASP A 53 14.03 6.42 11.34
C ASP A 53 14.89 7.68 11.37
N THR A 54 14.34 8.81 10.91
CA THR A 54 15.02 10.11 10.97
C THR A 54 15.30 10.53 12.41
N ALA A 55 14.32 10.37 13.31
CA ALA A 55 14.49 10.69 14.73
C ALA A 55 15.51 9.76 15.40
N PHE A 56 15.51 8.47 15.05
CA PHE A 56 16.51 7.51 15.51
C PHE A 56 17.92 7.93 15.08
N CYS A 57 18.13 8.20 13.78
CA CYS A 57 19.42 8.64 13.27
C CYS A 57 19.93 9.91 13.96
N GLN A 58 19.05 10.90 14.19
CA GLN A 58 19.38 12.14 14.90
C GLN A 58 19.78 11.88 16.35
N LEU A 59 19.07 10.98 17.05
CA LEU A 59 19.40 10.59 18.41
C LEU A 59 20.76 9.89 18.47
N SER A 60 20.98 8.90 17.61
CA SER A 60 22.25 8.17 17.53
C SER A 60 23.42 9.09 17.19
N GLU A 61 23.23 10.05 16.27
CA GLU A 61 24.26 11.04 15.93
C GLU A 61 24.59 11.95 17.11
N ALA A 62 23.57 12.48 17.80
CA ALA A 62 23.73 13.38 18.95
C ALA A 62 24.53 12.74 20.10
N TRP A 63 24.44 11.41 20.26
CA TRP A 63 25.09 10.68 21.35
C TRP A 63 26.29 9.82 20.88
N SER A 64 26.67 9.89 19.61
CA SER A 64 27.70 9.03 18.97
C SER A 64 29.10 9.09 19.59
N HIS A 65 29.43 10.15 20.34
CA HIS A 65 30.72 10.35 21.00
C HIS A 65 30.65 10.20 22.53
N THR A 66 29.50 9.81 23.08
CA THR A 66 29.30 9.65 24.52
C THR A 66 29.56 8.20 24.90
N VAL A 67 30.47 7.97 25.85
CA VAL A 67 30.80 6.62 26.34
C VAL A 67 29.69 6.08 27.25
N ASP A 68 29.17 6.91 28.15
CA ASP A 68 28.11 6.55 29.09
C ASP A 68 26.78 7.19 28.66
N ILE A 69 25.98 6.45 27.89
CA ILE A 69 24.69 6.92 27.41
C ILE A 69 23.68 6.92 28.58
N PRO A 70 22.96 8.03 28.82
CA PRO A 70 21.96 8.08 29.87
C PRO A 70 20.81 7.08 29.62
N PRO A 71 20.24 6.44 30.67
CA PRO A 71 19.17 5.43 30.50
C PRO A 71 17.91 5.93 29.75
N HIS A 72 17.60 7.22 29.84
CA HIS A 72 16.44 7.79 29.13
C HIS A 72 16.68 7.90 27.62
N VAL A 73 17.93 8.00 27.18
CA VAL A 73 18.31 8.01 25.76
C VAL A 73 18.18 6.61 25.19
N GLU A 74 18.67 5.60 25.91
CA GLU A 74 18.49 4.18 25.52
C GLU A 74 16.99 3.81 25.44
N ALA A 75 16.19 4.26 26.41
CA ALA A 75 14.75 4.05 26.38
C ALA A 75 14.08 4.75 25.18
N GLN A 76 14.54 5.95 24.82
CA GLN A 76 14.04 6.67 23.65
C GLN A 76 14.46 5.98 22.35
N GLU A 77 15.69 5.48 22.27
CA GLU A 77 16.19 4.72 21.12
C GLU A 77 15.35 3.46 20.89
N LEU A 78 15.12 2.66 21.94
CA LEU A 78 14.26 1.48 21.88
C LEU A 78 12.84 1.82 21.42
N ALA A 79 12.25 2.88 21.96
CA ALA A 79 10.91 3.31 21.56
C ALA A 79 10.83 3.71 20.07
N LEU A 80 11.90 4.31 19.52
CA LEU A 80 11.98 4.67 18.10
C LEU A 80 12.17 3.42 17.21
N VAL A 81 12.98 2.46 17.66
CA VAL A 81 13.17 1.18 16.96
C VAL A 81 11.86 0.39 16.92
N ASP A 82 11.15 0.28 18.04
CA ASP A 82 9.84 -0.38 18.10
C ASP A 82 8.83 0.33 17.18
N ALA A 83 8.78 1.66 17.24
CA ALA A 83 7.88 2.44 16.37
C ALA A 83 8.21 2.25 14.88
N LEU A 84 9.48 2.17 14.49
CA LEU A 84 9.89 1.89 13.12
C LEU A 84 9.51 0.46 12.70
N SER A 85 9.75 -0.53 13.57
CA SER A 85 9.40 -1.93 13.33
C SER A 85 7.90 -2.12 13.12
N ASP A 86 7.06 -1.49 13.95
CA ASP A 86 5.60 -1.50 13.80
C ASP A 86 5.18 -0.96 12.41
N LYS A 87 5.87 0.08 11.91
CA LYS A 87 5.59 0.63 10.58
C LYS A 87 6.08 -0.25 9.44
N TRP A 88 7.15 -1.02 9.62
CA TRP A 88 7.52 -2.06 8.65
C TRP A 88 6.42 -3.12 8.53
N ASP A 89 5.87 -3.58 9.65
CA ASP A 89 4.81 -4.59 9.66
C ASP A 89 3.51 -4.05 9.07
N GLU A 90 3.07 -2.84 9.47
CA GLU A 90 1.89 -2.19 8.92
C GLU A 90 2.04 -1.97 7.41
N ALA A 91 3.16 -1.38 6.96
CA ALA A 91 3.39 -1.15 5.54
C ALA A 91 3.53 -2.46 4.76
N GLY A 92 4.09 -3.50 5.36
CA GLY A 92 4.21 -4.84 4.78
C GLY A 92 2.84 -5.43 4.44
N ASN A 93 1.86 -5.27 5.33
CA ASN A 93 0.50 -5.79 5.20
C ASN A 93 -0.40 -5.00 4.25
N LEU A 94 -0.10 -3.72 3.98
CA LEU A 94 -0.88 -2.90 3.06
C LEU A 94 -0.47 -3.15 1.60
N GLN A 95 -1.39 -3.44 0.69
CA GLN A 95 -1.04 -3.57 -0.72
C GLN A 95 -0.76 -2.19 -1.34
N ALA A 96 0.29 -2.08 -2.16
CA ALA A 96 0.51 -0.90 -2.98
C ALA A 96 -0.22 -1.05 -4.32
N HIS A 97 -1.05 -0.08 -4.67
CA HIS A 97 -1.82 -0.04 -5.90
C HIS A 97 -1.24 0.92 -6.94
N THR A 98 -0.37 1.82 -6.52
CA THR A 98 0.28 2.84 -7.35
C THR A 98 1.79 2.69 -7.34
N LEU A 99 2.46 3.23 -8.37
CA LEU A 99 3.92 3.33 -8.38
C LEU A 99 4.44 4.16 -7.19
N ALA A 100 3.71 5.20 -6.79
CA ALA A 100 4.06 6.02 -5.64
C ALA A 100 4.05 5.21 -4.33
N GLY A 101 3.06 4.34 -4.13
CA GLY A 101 2.99 3.43 -2.99
C GLY A 101 4.11 2.38 -3.00
N LEU A 102 4.43 1.82 -4.17
CA LEU A 102 5.57 0.90 -4.32
C LEU A 102 6.89 1.59 -3.96
N GLN A 103 7.11 2.80 -4.47
CA GLN A 103 8.29 3.60 -4.15
C GLN A 103 8.33 3.99 -2.67
N ALA A 104 7.19 4.30 -2.05
CA ALA A 104 7.11 4.57 -0.62
C ALA A 104 7.57 3.36 0.21
N LYS A 105 7.07 2.16 -0.11
CA LYS A 105 7.55 0.91 0.52
C LYS A 105 9.04 0.69 0.30
N ALA A 106 9.54 0.94 -0.91
CA ALA A 106 10.96 0.78 -1.20
C ALA A 106 11.83 1.71 -0.33
N ARG A 107 11.42 2.98 -0.13
CA ARG A 107 12.12 3.90 0.77
C ARG A 107 12.13 3.37 2.20
N LEU A 108 10.98 2.91 2.69
CA LEU A 108 10.88 2.37 4.04
C LEU A 108 11.71 1.09 4.21
N ALA A 109 11.66 0.15 3.26
CA ALA A 109 12.41 -1.10 3.32
C ALA A 109 13.93 -0.88 3.37
N LEU A 110 14.43 0.18 2.72
CA LEU A 110 15.86 0.52 2.74
C LEU A 110 16.37 0.93 4.13
N THR A 111 15.49 1.39 5.04
CA THR A 111 15.88 1.72 6.43
C THR A 111 16.25 0.49 7.25
N ALA A 112 15.76 -0.70 6.88
CA ALA A 112 16.05 -1.96 7.57
C ALA A 112 17.36 -2.63 7.11
N MET A 113 17.98 -2.12 6.04
CA MET A 113 19.04 -2.85 5.34
C MET A 113 20.39 -2.67 6.04
N PRO A 114 21.18 -3.74 6.24
CA PRO A 114 22.49 -3.66 6.85
C PRO A 114 23.52 -3.08 5.86
N LEU A 115 23.62 -1.75 5.82
CA LEU A 115 24.53 -1.04 4.92
C LEU A 115 25.97 -1.14 5.42
N ASN A 116 26.90 -1.34 4.48
CA ASN A 116 28.33 -1.21 4.73
C ASN A 116 28.77 0.27 4.74
N ARG A 117 30.07 0.51 4.94
CA ARG A 117 30.66 1.87 4.98
C ARG A 117 30.42 2.71 3.72
N ASN A 118 30.09 2.08 2.59
CA ASN A 118 29.81 2.76 1.32
C ASN A 118 28.31 3.02 1.12
N GLY A 119 27.46 2.74 2.12
CA GLY A 119 26.02 2.90 2.03
C GLY A 119 25.35 1.87 1.12
N THR A 120 25.94 0.68 0.97
CA THR A 120 25.41 -0.41 0.14
C THR A 120 25.30 -1.71 0.91
N VAL A 121 24.42 -2.61 0.48
CA VAL A 121 24.49 -4.01 0.93
C VAL A 121 25.61 -4.71 0.16
N SER A 122 26.37 -5.58 0.82
CA SER A 122 27.49 -6.29 0.20
C SER A 122 27.02 -7.30 -0.86
N PRO A 123 27.63 -7.35 -2.06
CA PRO A 123 27.36 -8.39 -3.04
C PRO A 123 27.64 -9.78 -2.45
N GLY A 124 26.62 -10.65 -2.40
CA GLY A 124 26.69 -11.97 -1.77
C GLY A 124 25.94 -12.08 -0.43
N ALA A 125 25.53 -10.95 0.16
CA ALA A 125 24.57 -10.97 1.26
C ALA A 125 23.16 -11.35 0.73
N PRO A 126 22.36 -12.13 1.48
CA PRO A 126 21.00 -12.50 1.08
C PRO A 126 20.11 -11.31 0.70
N GLU A 127 20.33 -10.17 1.35
CA GLU A 127 19.53 -8.95 1.21
C GLU A 127 19.91 -8.14 -0.03
N TYR A 128 21.03 -8.45 -0.70
CA TYR A 128 21.56 -7.65 -1.82
C TYR A 128 20.55 -7.48 -2.95
N LEU A 129 19.82 -8.55 -3.29
CA LEU A 129 18.82 -8.51 -4.36
C LEU A 129 17.63 -7.60 -3.98
N ALA A 130 17.15 -7.68 -2.74
CA ALA A 130 16.06 -6.85 -2.25
C ALA A 130 16.47 -5.36 -2.20
N TRP A 131 17.68 -5.08 -1.72
CA TRP A 131 18.26 -3.74 -1.73
C TRP A 131 18.38 -3.17 -3.16
N SER A 132 18.89 -3.95 -4.11
CA SER A 132 19.01 -3.54 -5.51
C SER A 132 17.64 -3.22 -6.13
N LEU A 133 16.66 -4.11 -5.93
CA LEU A 133 15.30 -3.92 -6.43
C LEU A 133 14.67 -2.62 -5.90
N CYS A 134 14.83 -2.35 -4.60
CA CYS A 134 14.32 -1.12 -4.00
C CYS A 134 14.96 0.12 -4.65
N ARG A 135 16.27 0.10 -4.92
CA ARG A 135 16.96 1.21 -5.59
C ARG A 135 16.51 1.38 -7.03
N ASP A 136 16.37 0.30 -7.77
CA ASP A 136 15.91 0.34 -9.16
C ASP A 136 14.50 0.96 -9.23
N LEU A 137 13.60 0.54 -8.34
CA LEU A 137 12.23 1.06 -8.25
C LEU A 137 12.18 2.57 -7.93
N LEU A 138 13.12 3.07 -7.11
CA LEU A 138 13.25 4.50 -6.82
C LEU A 138 13.85 5.31 -7.99
N GLY A 139 14.53 4.66 -8.92
CA GLY A 139 15.05 5.26 -10.14
C GLY A 139 14.03 5.36 -11.28
N VAL A 140 12.86 4.71 -11.16
CA VAL A 140 11.79 4.76 -12.16
C VAL A 140 11.05 6.10 -12.06
N ALA A 141 10.99 6.84 -13.17
CA ALA A 141 10.19 8.06 -13.25
C ALA A 141 8.68 7.73 -13.21
N ALA A 142 7.92 8.54 -12.49
CA ALA A 142 6.46 8.43 -12.37
C ALA A 142 5.72 9.02 -13.58
#